data_AF-A0A7V9DMQ9-F1
#
_entry.id   AF-A0A7V9DMQ9-F1
#
_cell.length_a   1.000
_cell.length_b   1.000
_cell.length_c   1.000
_cell.angle_alpha   90.00
_cell.angle_beta   90.00
_cell.angle_gamma   90.00
#
_symmetry.space_group_name_H-M   'P 1'
#
loop_
_entity.id
_entity.type
_entity.pdbx_description
1 polymer ?
#
loop_
_entity_poly.entity_id
_entity_poly.type
_entity_poly.pdbx_seq_one_letter_code
_entity_poly.pdbx_strand_id
1 'polypeptide(L)' 'MRTTIDKAGRLVVPKLLRDQIGLQPGEVEIAIDGAGLRVEPLVDEVLVERGGRLMVPATGQKIDDDLVQSIRDALQR' A
#
# COMPACT_ATOMS: atom_id res chain seq x y z
N MET A 1 -6.73 14.66 10.35
CA MET A 1 -8.11 14.31 9.95
C MET A 1 -8.79 13.56 11.10
N ARG A 2 -10.10 13.72 11.28
CA ARG A 2 -10.89 12.99 12.29
C ARG A 2 -12.01 12.22 11.60
N THR A 3 -12.30 11.02 12.07
CA THR A 3 -13.42 10.17 11.63
C THR A 3 -14.04 9.53 12.87
N THR A 4 -15.21 8.90 12.73
CA THR A 4 -15.93 8.23 13.81
C THR A 4 -16.02 6.73 13.56
N ILE A 5 -16.09 5.95 14.64
CA ILE A 5 -16.40 4.53 14.57
C ILE A 5 -17.91 4.39 14.45
N ASP A 6 -18.39 3.55 13.53
CA ASP A 6 -19.82 3.32 13.36
C ASP A 6 -20.39 2.40 14.45
N LYS A 7 -21.71 2.16 14.41
CA LYS A 7 -22.39 1.31 15.40
C LYS A 7 -21.93 -0.14 15.39
N ALA A 8 -21.31 -0.60 14.30
CA ALA A 8 -20.78 -1.95 14.17
C ALA A 8 -19.30 -2.03 14.58
N GLY A 9 -18.71 -0.94 15.08
CA GLY A 9 -17.31 -0.91 15.48
C GLY A 9 -16.33 -0.71 14.32
N ARG A 10 -16.80 -0.33 13.13
CA ARG A 10 -15.93 -0.16 11.95
C ARG A 10 -15.42 1.28 11.86
N LEU A 11 -14.16 1.41 11.48
CA LEU A 11 -13.53 2.69 11.14
C LEU A 11 -13.44 2.83 9.62
N VAL A 12 -13.93 3.93 9.06
CA VAL A 12 -13.79 4.20 7.62
C VAL A 12 -12.50 4.98 7.37
N VAL A 13 -11.61 4.43 6.54
CA VAL A 13 -10.43 5.12 6.03
C VAL A 13 -10.82 6.02 4.86
N PRO A 14 -10.70 7.35 4.98
CA PRO A 14 -11.09 8.28 3.92
C PRO A 14 -10.32 8.05 2.62
N LYS A 15 -11.00 8.23 1.47
CA LYS A 15 -10.43 7.96 0.13
C LYS A 15 -9.07 8.61 -0.07
N LEU A 16 -8.90 9.87 0.35
CA LEU A 16 -7.64 10.59 0.21
C LEU A 16 -6.46 9.87 0.88
N LEU A 17 -6.65 9.29 2.08
CA LEU A 17 -5.59 8.53 2.73
C LEU A 17 -5.35 7.19 2.04
N ARG A 18 -6.42 6.50 1.62
CA ARG A 18 -6.29 5.24 0.88
C ARG A 18 -5.47 5.42 -0.39
N ASP A 19 -5.79 6.46 -1.17
CA ASP A 19 -5.10 6.75 -2.42
C ASP A 19 -3.62 7.11 -2.17
N GLN A 20 -3.30 7.85 -1.10
CA GLN A 20 -1.92 8.25 -0.77
C GLN A 20 -1.00 7.07 -0.44
N ILE A 21 -1.51 6.03 0.23
CA ILE A 21 -0.72 4.85 0.60
C ILE A 21 -0.98 3.65 -0.32
N GLY A 22 -1.75 3.85 -1.40
CA GLY A 22 -2.11 2.78 -2.33
C GLY A 22 -3.02 1.69 -1.74
N LEU A 23 -3.75 1.96 -0.66
CA LEU A 23 -4.60 0.97 0.00
C LEU A 23 -5.84 0.65 -0.86
N GLN A 24 -5.85 -0.55 -1.45
CA GLN A 24 -6.97 -1.07 -2.22
C GLN A 24 -7.96 -1.85 -1.33
N PRO A 25 -9.21 -2.07 -1.79
CA PRO A 25 -10.12 -2.99 -1.12
C PRO A 25 -9.53 -4.40 -1.06
N GLY A 26 -9.53 -5.01 0.12
CA GLY A 26 -8.95 -6.34 0.34
C GLY A 26 -8.67 -6.60 1.81
N GLU A 27 -7.97 -7.71 2.07
CA GLU A 27 -7.47 -8.04 3.40
C GLU A 27 -6.30 -7.12 3.79
N VAL A 28 -6.23 -6.83 5.09
CA VAL A 28 -5.21 -5.98 5.68
C VAL A 28 -4.71 -6.60 6.97
N GLU A 29 -3.43 -6.43 7.25
CA GLU A 29 -2.88 -6.72 8.57
C GLU A 29 -3.10 -5.53 9.50
N ILE A 30 -3.45 -5.83 10.75
CA ILE A 30 -3.67 -4.81 11.79
C ILE A 30 -2.83 -5.19 13.00
N ALA A 31 -1.95 -4.28 13.41
CA ALA A 31 -1.08 -4.44 14.56
C ALA A 31 -1.21 -3.27 15.54
N ILE A 32 -0.95 -3.52 16.82
CA ILE A 32 -0.84 -2.46 17.83
C ILE A 32 0.51 -1.76 17.64
N ASP A 33 0.48 -0.42 17.60
CA ASP A 33 1.66 0.43 17.50
C ASP A 33 1.61 1.52 18.57
N GLY A 34 2.21 1.23 19.73
CA GLY A 34 2.11 2.11 20.91
C GLY A 34 0.65 2.28 21.37
N ALA A 35 0.15 3.52 21.28
CA ALA A 35 -1.25 3.84 21.59
C ALA A 35 -2.18 3.82 20.36
N GLY A 36 -1.66 3.39 19.19
CA GLY A 36 -2.37 3.38 17.93
C GLY A 36 -2.49 1.99 17.28
N LEU A 37 -3.08 1.98 16.10
CA LEU A 37 -3.14 0.83 15.20
C LEU A 37 -2.37 1.15 13.92
N ARG A 38 -1.51 0.22 13.50
CA ARG A 38 -0.89 0.20 12.17
C ARG A 38 -1.72 -0.73 11.28
N VAL A 39 -2.07 -0.25 10.09
CA VAL A 39 -2.86 -0.99 9.10
C VAL A 39 -2.06 -1.05 7.81
N GLU A 40 -1.77 -2.26 7.36
CA GLU A 40 -0.93 -2.51 6.19
C GLU A 40 -1.67 -3.43 5.22
N PRO A 41 -1.56 -3.22 3.89
CA PRO A 41 -2.10 -4.17 2.93
C PRO A 41 -1.42 -5.53 3.09
N LEU A 42 -2.17 -6.63 2.94
CA LEU A 42 -1.56 -7.95 2.89
C LEU A 42 -0.64 -8.02 1.67
N VAL A 43 0.67 -8.20 1.91
CA VAL A 43 1.65 -8.44 0.86
C VAL A 43 1.99 -9.92 0.84
N ASP A 44 2.01 -10.50 -0.36
CA ASP A 44 2.44 -11.88 -0.51
C ASP A 44 3.95 -11.94 -0.25
N GLU A 45 4.37 -12.63 0.83
CA GLU A 45 5.79 -12.75 1.21
C GLU A 45 6.58 -13.70 0.30
N VAL A 46 5.95 -14.18 -0.78
CA VAL A 46 6.57 -15.13 -1.70
C VAL A 46 7.70 -14.45 -2.45
N LEU A 47 8.93 -14.76 -2.04
CA LEU A 47 10.15 -14.36 -2.73
C LEU A 47 10.57 -15.47 -3.72
N VAL A 48 11.11 -15.05 -4.86
CA VAL A 48 11.66 -15.95 -5.88
C VAL A 48 13.18 -15.86 -5.90
N GLU A 49 13.86 -17.01 -5.94
CA GLU A 49 15.32 -17.04 -6.06
C GLU A 49 15.75 -16.88 -7.53
N ARG A 50 16.63 -15.90 -7.80
CA ARG A 50 17.26 -15.71 -9.10
C ARG A 50 18.73 -15.34 -8.93
N GLY A 51 19.63 -16.18 -9.46
CA GLY A 51 21.08 -15.94 -9.40
C GLY A 51 21.63 -15.86 -7.97
N GLY A 52 21.11 -16.70 -7.05
CA GLY A 52 21.53 -16.74 -5.64
C GLY A 52 21.03 -15.56 -4.81
N ARG A 53 20.01 -14.82 -5.28
CA ARG A 53 19.40 -13.70 -4.57
C ARG A 53 17.88 -13.89 -4.49
N LEU A 54 17.29 -13.59 -3.35
CA LEU A 54 15.84 -13.52 -3.18
C LEU A 54 15.32 -12.21 -3.79
N MET A 55 14.28 -12.32 -4.62
CA MET A 55 13.65 -11.19 -5.29
C MET A 55 12.15 -11.19 -5.06
N VAL A 56 11.55 -10.01 -4.95
CA VAL A 56 10.10 -9.85 -4.98
C VAL A 56 9.62 -10.15 -6.42
N PRO A 57 8.62 -11.02 -6.61
CA PRO A 57 8.10 -11.33 -7.93
C PRO A 57 7.50 -10.09 -8.58
N ALA A 58 7.80 -9.89 -9.86
CA ALA A 58 7.22 -8.79 -10.61
C ALA A 58 5.70 -8.96 -10.70
N THR A 59 4.95 -7.90 -10.42
CA THR A 59 3.48 -7.86 -10.55
C THR A 59 3.00 -7.85 -12.01
N GLY A 60 3.92 -7.91 -12.98
CA GLY A 60 3.63 -7.87 -14.41
C GLY A 60 3.41 -6.48 -14.99
N GLN A 61 3.44 -5.43 -14.16
CA GLN A 61 3.38 -4.06 -14.67
C GLN A 61 4.67 -3.72 -15.42
N LYS A 62 4.54 -3.35 -16.71
CA LYS A 62 5.67 -2.84 -17.48
C LYS A 62 6.02 -1.44 -16.97
N ILE A 63 7.25 -1.28 -16.52
CA ILE A 63 7.82 0.02 -16.15
C ILE A 63 8.74 0.43 -17.29
N ASP A 64 8.35 1.46 -18.04
CA ASP A 64 9.15 2.07 -19.10
C ASP A 64 9.46 3.53 -18.80
N ASP A 65 10.31 4.13 -19.64
CA ASP A 65 10.84 5.48 -19.42
C ASP A 65 9.73 6.53 -19.39
N ASP A 66 8.69 6.36 -20.22
CA ASP A 66 7.53 7.26 -20.27
C ASP A 66 6.75 7.25 -18.94
N LEU A 67 6.48 6.05 -18.40
CA LEU A 67 5.83 5.92 -17.10
C LEU A 67 6.68 6.58 -16.00
N VAL A 68 7.99 6.29 -15.98
CA VAL A 68 8.89 6.85 -14.97
C VAL A 68 8.95 8.37 -15.08
N GLN A 69 8.99 8.94 -16.29
CA GLN A 69 9.00 10.38 -16.50
C GLN A 69 7.70 11.02 -16.00
N SER A 70 6.55 10.42 -16.29
CA SER A 70 5.25 10.93 -15.83
C SER A 70 5.14 11.03 -14.30
N ILE A 71 5.71 10.06 -13.58
CA ILE A 71 5.72 10.04 -12.11
C ILE A 71 6.63 11.14 -11.57
N ARG A 72 7.83 11.34 -12.16
CA ARG A 72 8.74 12.42 -11.75
C ARG A 72 8.11 13.79 -11.93
N ASP A 73 7.49 14.03 -13.07
CA ASP A 73 6.84 15.31 -13.37
C ASP A 73 5.68 15.60 -12.41
N ALA A 74 4.96 14.57 -11.98
CA ALA A 74 3.88 14.70 -11.01
C ALA A 74 4.38 15.07 -9.60
N LEU A 75 5.57 14.61 -9.21
CA LEU A 75 6.18 14.85 -7.90
C LEU A 75 6.96 16.16 -7.81
N GLN A 76 7.35 16.76 -8.94
CA GLN A 76 8.13 18.01 -8.98
C GLN A 76 7.28 19.30 -8.93
N ARG A 77 5.97 19.19 -8.68
CA ARG A 77 5.07 20.35 -8.49
C ARG A 77 4.94 20.74 -7.03
#